data_AF-A0A8T4N9Q4-F1
#
_entry.id   AF-A0A8T4N9Q4-F1
#
_cell.length_a   1.000
_cell.length_b   1.000
_cell.length_c   1.000
_cell.angle_alpha   90.00
_cell.angle_beta   90.00
_cell.angle_gamma   90.00
#
_symmetry.space_group_name_H-M   'P 1'
#
loop_
_entity.id
_entity.type
_entity.pdbx_description
1 polymer ?
#
loop_
_entity_poly.entity_id
_entity_poly.type
_entity_poly.pdbx_seq_one_letter_code
_entity_poly.pdbx_strand_id
1 'polypeptide(L)'
;MDLMKTREIACRVRADFEAGAIDESELKLLYRQYNPLDDIDSFMAHAREMFPRLNCGLATVYLKKIFPDGKIAMGKYGENNHTFLLLDELVIDITSDQYGGPKVYVGGLQSPWSISNIPAT
;
A
#
# COMPACT_ATOMS: atom_id res chain seq x y z
N MET A 1 5.83 17.82 -7.98
CA MET A 1 5.21 16.57 -8.50
C MET A 1 3.79 16.89 -8.97
N ASP A 2 3.34 16.29 -10.08
CA ASP A 2 1.99 16.51 -10.62
C ASP A 2 0.98 15.60 -9.91
N LEU A 3 0.09 16.20 -9.11
CA LEU A 3 -0.92 15.50 -8.32
C LEU A 3 -1.89 14.68 -9.19
N MET A 4 -2.27 15.21 -10.36
CA MET A 4 -3.19 14.54 -11.27
C MET A 4 -2.54 13.28 -11.82
N LYS A 5 -1.29 13.39 -12.28
CA LYS A 5 -0.50 12.25 -12.76
C LYS A 5 -0.30 11.19 -11.67
N THR A 6 0.04 11.59 -10.44
CA THR A 6 0.18 10.66 -9.32
C THR A 6 -1.12 9.92 -9.03
N ARG A 7 -2.26 10.63 -9.07
CA ARG A 7 -3.58 10.04 -8.87
C ARG A 7 -3.94 9.05 -9.98
N GLU A 8 -3.68 9.38 -11.24
CA GLU A 8 -3.90 8.48 -12.38
C GLU A 8 -3.12 7.18 -12.24
N ILE A 9 -1.84 7.27 -11.86
CA ILE A 9 -0.99 6.09 -11.62
C ILE A 9 -1.56 5.26 -10.46
N ALA A 10 -1.91 5.88 -9.33
CA ALA A 10 -2.50 5.17 -8.19
C ALA A 10 -3.82 4.46 -8.55
N CYS A 11 -4.66 5.09 -9.37
CA CYS A 11 -5.89 4.47 -9.89
C CYS A 11 -5.61 3.26 -10.78
N ARG A 12 -4.59 3.31 -11.65
CA ARG A 12 -4.19 2.16 -12.48
C ARG A 12 -3.69 1.01 -11.63
N VAL A 13 -2.80 1.29 -10.67
CA VAL A 13 -2.30 0.28 -9.73
C VAL A 13 -3.45 -0.38 -8.97
N ARG A 14 -4.42 0.41 -8.48
CA ARG A 14 -5.63 -0.16 -7.83
C ARG A 14 -6.40 -1.08 -8.77
N ALA A 15 -6.61 -0.68 -10.02
CA ALA A 15 -7.30 -1.50 -11.01
C ALA A 15 -6.54 -2.81 -11.30
N ASP A 16 -5.21 -2.76 -11.38
CA ASP A 16 -4.37 -3.93 -11.61
C ASP A 16 -4.47 -4.94 -10.45
N PHE A 17 -4.52 -4.46 -9.20
CA PHE A 17 -4.80 -5.31 -8.05
C PHE A 17 -6.21 -5.92 -8.09
N GLU A 18 -7.24 -5.11 -8.38
CA GLU A 18 -8.63 -5.60 -8.45
C GLU A 18 -8.82 -6.63 -9.56
N ALA A 19 -8.07 -6.51 -10.66
CA ALA A 19 -8.09 -7.44 -11.78
C ALA A 19 -7.19 -8.69 -11.58
N GLY A 20 -6.38 -8.73 -10.52
CA GLY A 20 -5.37 -9.77 -10.34
C GLY A 20 -4.29 -9.76 -11.43
N ALA A 21 -4.02 -8.60 -12.03
CA ALA A 21 -3.07 -8.44 -13.14
C ALA A 21 -1.61 -8.35 -12.67
N ILE A 22 -1.37 -8.20 -11.36
CA ILE A 22 -0.03 -8.14 -10.79
C ILE A 22 0.45 -9.55 -10.47
N ASP A 23 1.65 -9.89 -10.94
CA ASP A 23 2.27 -11.19 -10.72
C ASP A 23 2.50 -11.45 -9.22
N GLU A 24 2.05 -12.61 -8.74
CA GLU A 24 2.15 -12.95 -7.33
C GLU A 24 3.61 -13.16 -6.88
N SER A 25 4.45 -13.72 -7.74
CA SER A 25 5.88 -13.95 -7.45
C SER A 25 6.61 -12.62 -7.32
N GLU A 26 6.24 -11.64 -8.13
CA GLU A 26 6.71 -10.26 -8.01
C GLU A 26 6.32 -9.65 -6.65
N LEU A 27 5.05 -9.75 -6.25
CA LEU A 27 4.60 -9.24 -4.95
C LEU A 27 5.34 -9.89 -3.78
N LYS A 28 5.57 -11.21 -3.84
CA LYS A 28 6.36 -11.94 -2.85
C LYS A 28 7.79 -11.42 -2.76
N LEU A 29 8.43 -11.22 -3.91
CA LEU A 29 9.80 -10.70 -3.99
C LEU A 29 9.89 -9.30 -3.39
N LEU A 30 8.99 -8.39 -3.79
CA LEU A 30 8.93 -7.03 -3.27
C LEU A 30 8.70 -7.03 -1.76
N TYR A 31 7.73 -7.81 -1.27
CA TYR A 31 7.43 -7.84 0.16
C TYR A 31 8.60 -8.36 1.00
N ARG A 32 9.30 -9.41 0.53
CA ARG A 32 10.48 -9.98 1.19
C ARG A 32 11.64 -9.00 1.33
N GLN A 33 11.78 -8.04 0.40
CA GLN A 33 12.82 -7.01 0.49
C GLN A 33 12.63 -6.08 1.69
N TYR A 34 11.37 -5.86 2.10
CA TYR A 34 11.05 -4.96 3.22
C TYR A 34 10.74 -5.72 4.51
N ASN A 35 10.27 -6.96 4.41
CA ASN A 35 9.91 -7.80 5.54
C ASN A 35 10.55 -9.19 5.34
N PRO A 36 11.69 -9.49 5.98
CA PRO A 36 12.25 -10.83 5.92
C PRO A 36 11.28 -11.79 6.62
N LEU A 37 10.59 -12.59 5.82
CA LEU A 37 9.67 -13.62 6.26
C LEU A 37 10.21 -14.99 5.85
N ASP A 38 10.26 -15.91 6.80
CA ASP A 38 10.70 -17.29 6.57
C ASP A 38 9.74 -18.03 5.63
N ASP A 39 8.43 -17.80 5.78
CA ASP A 39 7.38 -18.41 4.95
C ASP A 39 6.43 -17.35 4.35
N ILE A 40 6.82 -16.82 3.19
CA ILE A 40 5.99 -15.85 2.45
C ILE A 40 4.73 -16.49 1.87
N ASP A 41 4.75 -17.78 1.55
CA ASP A 41 3.64 -18.43 0.86
C ASP A 41 2.46 -18.60 1.81
N SER A 42 2.73 -19.03 3.04
CA SER A 42 1.73 -19.06 4.11
C SER A 42 1.21 -17.67 4.45
N PHE A 43 2.08 -16.65 4.49
CA PHE A 43 1.65 -15.26 4.70
C PHE A 43 0.70 -14.78 3.59
N MET A 44 1.03 -15.06 2.32
CA MET A 44 0.20 -14.66 1.18
C MET A 44 -1.17 -15.35 1.19
N ALA A 45 -1.22 -16.63 1.58
CA ALA A 45 -2.47 -17.36 1.74
C ALA A 45 -3.36 -16.73 2.83
N HIS A 46 -2.80 -16.47 4.02
CA HIS A 46 -3.54 -15.83 5.12
C HIS A 46 -3.93 -14.39 4.79
N ALA A 47 -3.06 -13.63 4.13
CA ALA A 47 -3.34 -12.25 3.72
C ALA A 47 -4.54 -12.17 2.77
N ARG A 48 -4.71 -13.17 1.88
CA ARG A 48 -5.88 -13.29 1.00
C ARG A 48 -7.15 -13.67 1.76
N GLU A 49 -7.06 -14.50 2.78
CA GLU A 49 -8.22 -14.85 3.60
C GLU A 49 -8.71 -13.65 4.44
N MET A 50 -7.79 -12.94 5.06
CA MET A 50 -8.09 -11.79 5.93
C MET A 50 -8.52 -10.55 5.13
N PHE A 51 -7.91 -10.34 3.97
CA PHE A 51 -8.17 -9.21 3.11
C PHE A 51 -8.39 -9.68 1.67
N PRO A 52 -9.56 -10.31 1.39
CA PRO A 52 -9.85 -10.95 0.10
C PRO A 52 -9.86 -10.01 -1.09
N ARG A 53 -9.73 -8.70 -0.85
CA ARG A 53 -9.77 -7.69 -1.89
C ARG A 53 -8.46 -6.94 -2.09
N LEU A 54 -7.50 -6.91 -1.14
CA LEU A 54 -6.21 -6.22 -1.23
C LEU A 54 -5.47 -6.19 0.12
N ASN A 55 -4.21 -6.59 0.24
CA ASN A 55 -3.44 -6.41 1.49
C ASN A 55 -2.71 -5.05 1.47
N CYS A 56 -2.86 -4.21 2.50
CA CYS A 56 -2.28 -2.86 2.55
C CYS A 56 -0.74 -2.85 2.52
N GLY A 57 -0.09 -3.88 3.08
CA GLY A 57 1.36 -4.08 3.00
C GLY A 57 1.82 -4.41 1.57
N LEU A 58 1.18 -5.38 0.91
CA LEU A 58 1.48 -5.76 -0.48
C LEU A 58 1.23 -4.61 -1.47
N ALA A 59 0.11 -3.91 -1.29
CA ALA A 59 -0.22 -2.73 -2.09
C ALA A 59 0.84 -1.64 -1.94
N THR A 60 1.29 -1.38 -0.71
CA THR A 60 2.28 -0.33 -0.45
C THR A 60 3.67 -0.67 -0.98
N VAL A 61 4.14 -1.92 -0.88
CA VAL A 61 5.44 -2.30 -1.47
C VAL A 61 5.41 -2.22 -3.00
N TYR A 62 4.27 -2.53 -3.62
CA TYR A 62 4.12 -2.35 -5.07
C TYR A 62 4.08 -0.86 -5.44
N LEU A 63 3.35 -0.04 -4.70
CA LEU A 63 3.39 1.42 -4.89
C LEU A 63 4.80 1.99 -4.73
N LYS A 64 5.60 1.50 -3.78
CA LYS A 64 7.01 1.88 -3.61
C LYS A 64 7.87 1.54 -4.84
N LYS A 65 7.60 0.43 -5.53
CA LYS A 65 8.24 0.12 -6.83
C LYS A 65 7.88 1.17 -7.89
N ILE A 66 6.61 1.55 -7.96
CA ILE A 66 6.10 2.52 -8.94
C ILE A 66 6.57 3.96 -8.64
N PHE A 67 6.71 4.30 -7.36
CA PHE A 67 7.20 5.58 -6.86
C PHE A 67 8.48 5.36 -6.03
N PRO A 68 9.65 5.23 -6.67
CA PRO A 68 10.91 4.87 -6.01
C PRO A 68 11.31 5.83 -4.87
N ASP A 69 10.91 7.10 -4.94
CA ASP A 69 11.20 8.10 -3.91
C ASP A 69 10.23 8.06 -2.72
N GLY A 70 9.13 7.31 -2.83
CA GLY A 70 8.14 7.16 -1.77
C GLY A 70 8.70 6.40 -0.58
N LYS A 71 8.12 6.56 0.60
CA LYS A 71 8.50 5.86 1.83
C LYS A 71 7.31 5.03 2.29
N ILE A 72 7.57 3.78 2.67
CA ILE A 72 6.54 2.95 3.29
C ILE A 72 6.29 3.54 4.68
N ALA A 73 5.07 3.97 4.95
CA ALA A 73 4.68 4.52 6.25
C ALA A 73 3.77 3.51 6.96
N MET A 74 4.11 3.19 8.20
CA MET A 74 3.27 2.43 9.12
C MET A 74 2.53 3.41 10.01
N GLY A 75 1.22 3.31 10.04
CA GLY A 75 0.39 4.30 10.69
C GLY A 75 -0.99 3.78 11.01
N LYS A 76 -1.96 4.68 10.95
CA LYS A 76 -3.36 4.35 11.13
C LYS A 76 -4.24 4.95 10.06
N TYR A 77 -5.35 4.27 9.81
CA TYR A 77 -6.56 4.83 9.25
C TYR A 77 -7.64 4.82 10.34
N GLY A 78 -7.88 5.99 10.95
CA GLY A 78 -8.71 6.10 12.15
C GLY A 78 -8.04 5.36 13.30
N GLU A 79 -8.72 4.35 13.86
CA GLU A 79 -8.17 3.51 14.93
C GLU A 79 -7.47 2.23 14.42
N ASN A 80 -7.56 1.94 13.12
CA ASN A 80 -7.02 0.71 12.55
C ASN A 80 -5.56 0.89 12.13
N ASN A 81 -4.70 -0.06 12.48
CA ASN A 81 -3.34 -0.12 11.95
C ASN A 81 -3.39 -0.23 10.43
N HIS A 82 -2.59 0.61 9.77
CA HIS A 82 -2.59 0.71 8.32
C HIS A 82 -1.22 1.04 7.76
N THR A 83 -0.96 0.57 6.55
CA THR A 83 0.29 0.84 5.83
C THR A 83 -0.06 1.52 4.52
N PHE A 84 0.61 2.63 4.24
CA PHE A 84 0.42 3.43 3.02
C PHE A 84 1.75 4.00 2.55
N LEU A 85 1.80 4.48 1.31
CA LEU A 85 3.00 5.11 0.77
C LEU A 85 2.98 6.61 1.06
N LEU A 86 4.06 7.15 1.61
CA LEU A 86 4.28 8.59 1.78
C LEU A 86 5.27 9.08 0.72
N LEU A 87 4.83 9.93 -0.20
CA LEU A 87 5.66 10.53 -1.24
C LEU A 87 5.71 12.03 -1.00
N ASP A 88 6.87 12.52 -0.54
CA ASP A 88 7.01 13.85 0.08
C ASP A 88 6.03 14.03 1.25
N GLU A 89 5.04 14.92 1.11
CA GLU A 89 3.96 15.16 2.08
C GLU A 89 2.62 14.53 1.66
N LEU A 90 2.61 13.76 0.56
CA LEU A 90 1.41 13.11 0.04
C LEU A 90 1.32 11.66 0.50
N VAL A 91 0.16 11.30 1.05
CA VAL A 91 -0.25 9.92 1.23
C VAL A 91 -0.81 9.40 -0.09
N ILE A 92 -0.32 8.24 -0.51
CA ILE A 92 -0.86 7.43 -1.59
C ILE A 92 -1.35 6.12 -0.97
N ASP A 93 -2.67 5.95 -0.92
CA ASP A 93 -3.32 4.81 -0.29
C ASP A 93 -4.40 4.26 -1.22
N ILE A 94 -4.24 3.01 -1.63
CA ILE A 94 -5.18 2.30 -2.51
C ILE A 94 -5.96 1.22 -1.76
N THR A 95 -5.97 1.28 -0.42
CA THR A 95 -6.52 0.25 0.46
C THR A 95 -7.31 0.79 1.65
N SER A 96 -7.46 2.11 1.79
CA SER A 96 -8.26 2.70 2.88
C SER A 96 -9.73 2.29 2.88
N ASP A 97 -10.26 1.82 1.75
CA ASP A 97 -11.64 1.32 1.64
C ASP A 97 -11.90 0.07 2.51
N GLN A 98 -10.85 -0.64 2.94
CA GLN A 98 -10.94 -1.72 3.93
C GLN A 98 -11.53 -1.28 5.27
N TYR A 99 -11.41 0.02 5.57
CA TYR A 99 -11.86 0.63 6.81
C TYR A 99 -12.92 1.72 6.57
N GLY A 100 -13.59 1.69 5.41
CA GLY A 100 -14.62 2.66 5.04
C GLY A 100 -14.11 3.94 4.37
N GLY A 101 -12.83 4.00 4.01
CA GLY A 101 -12.24 5.10 3.26
C GLY A 101 -12.46 5.07 1.75
N PRO A 102 -11.83 5.99 1.00
CA PRO A 102 -11.87 5.95 -0.46
C PRO A 102 -11.09 4.76 -1.00
N LYS A 103 -11.46 4.29 -2.21
CA LYS A 103 -10.70 3.25 -2.92
C LYS A 103 -9.26 3.69 -3.25
N VAL A 104 -9.10 4.98 -3.55
CA VAL A 104 -7.81 5.61 -3.87
C VAL A 104 -7.78 6.99 -3.22
N TYR A 105 -6.82 7.19 -2.34
CA TYR A 105 -6.47 8.48 -1.78
C TYR A 105 -5.09 8.91 -2.28
N VAL A 106 -5.03 10.13 -2.81
CA VAL A 106 -3.79 10.84 -3.09
C VAL A 106 -3.99 12.27 -2.59
N GLY A 107 -3.30 12.62 -1.51
CA GLY A 107 -3.50 13.91 -0.85
C GLY A 107 -2.60 14.07 0.37
N GLY A 108 -2.68 15.20 1.05
CA GLY A 108 -1.87 15.47 2.24
C GLY A 108 -2.13 14.47 3.37
N LEU A 109 -1.14 14.31 4.25
CA LEU A 109 -1.30 13.56 5.51
C LEU A 109 -2.23 14.31 6.45
N GLN A 110 -3.47 13.84 6.54
CA GLN A 110 -4.52 14.41 7.39
C GLN A 110 -5.43 13.31 7.93
N SER A 111 -6.14 13.59 9.01
CA SER A 111 -7.13 12.67 9.57
C SER A 111 -8.10 12.16 8.49
N PRO A 112 -8.40 10.85 8.43
CA PRO A 112 -8.07 9.81 9.42
C PRO A 112 -6.68 9.16 9.29
N TRP A 113 -5.84 9.59 8.34
CA TRP A 113 -4.47 9.08 8.21
C TRP A 113 -3.56 9.71 9.27
N SER A 114 -2.77 8.86 9.93
CA SER A 114 -1.71 9.31 10.83
C SER A 114 -0.51 8.36 10.72
N ILE A 115 0.69 8.89 10.93
CA ILE A 115 1.92 8.10 10.92
C ILE A 115 2.26 7.70 12.35
N SER A 116 2.58 6.42 12.54
CA SER A 116 3.12 5.91 13.81
C SER A 116 4.62 5.64 13.70
N ASN A 117 5.07 5.16 12.54
CA ASN A 117 6.47 4.89 12.25
C ASN A 117 6.74 4.97 10.73
N ILE A 118 7.94 5.37 10.35
CA ILE A 118 8.46 5.21 9.00
C ILE A 118 9.72 4.37 9.15
N PRO A 119 9.73 3.09 8.72
CA PRO A 119 10.93 2.27 8.78
C PRO A 119 12.09 2.98 8.09
N ALA A 120 13.28 2.95 8.70
CA ALA A 120 14.50 3.38 8.02
C ALA A 120 14.73 2.42 6.85
N THR A 121 14.45 2.89 5.64
CA THR A 121 14.75 2.20 4.38
C THR A 121 16.23 2.27 4.06
#